data_AF-A0A820VUI1-F1
#
_entry.id   AF-A0A820VUI1-F1
#
_cell.length_a   1.000
_cell.length_b   1.000
_cell.length_c   1.000
_cell.angle_alpha   90.00
_cell.angle_beta   90.00
_cell.angle_gamma   90.00
#
_symmetry.space_group_name_H-M   'P 1'
#
loop_
_entity.id
_entity.type
_entity.pdbx_description
1 polymer ?
#
loop_
_entity_poly.entity_id
_entity_poly.type
_entity_poly.pdbx_seq_one_letter_code
_entity_poly.pdbx_strand_id
1 'polypeptide(L)'
;MSDTSKIIASNNNHSNEINDEPLDPRIQIELERANAATSQINNLETQLDNAQKLFQISFTNCKQRLANLAKTLGRCVERARPYYDACQQAEEARLETRKAAQEYQNSVELYHTAKENLILAENKLSNSDNITWQEYVNHINMKIIQTEQDKLRYEQIHEEKSKFYQEYEQQRIKHYRSLTRMITKSKPYFDAKFKAENELKNQKCRIEDVQNAIIQAKKTYRAALNNLEQISDEVNN
;
A
#
# COMPACT_ATOMS: atom_id res chain seq x y z
N MET A 1 89.73 32.18 11.47
CA MET A 1 89.65 31.29 12.65
C MET A 1 88.18 31.01 12.86
N SER A 2 87.64 29.81 12.90
CA SER A 2 88.10 28.44 12.63
C SER A 2 86.83 27.59 12.75
N ASP A 3 86.82 26.50 12.01
CA ASP A 3 85.81 25.44 11.90
C ASP A 3 85.13 24.96 13.18
N THR A 4 83.87 24.50 13.03
CA THR A 4 83.36 23.17 13.44
C THR A 4 81.93 23.01 12.91
N SER A 5 81.72 22.34 11.75
CA SER A 5 81.38 20.90 11.60
C SER A 5 80.18 20.43 12.46
N LYS A 6 78.97 20.17 11.93
CA LYS A 6 78.44 19.01 11.13
C LYS A 6 77.61 18.06 12.02
N ILE A 7 76.61 17.36 11.43
CA ILE A 7 75.85 16.16 11.93
C ILE A 7 74.54 16.59 12.66
N ILE A 8 73.27 16.29 12.30
CA ILE A 8 72.50 15.16 11.71
C ILE A 8 71.17 15.76 11.16
N ALA A 9 70.86 15.77 9.86
CA ALA A 9 70.13 14.75 9.06
C ALA A 9 68.77 14.26 9.61
N SER A 10 67.77 14.27 8.73
CA SER A 10 66.47 13.59 8.82
C SER A 10 65.41 14.14 9.77
N ASN A 11 64.45 14.88 9.20
CA ASN A 11 63.06 14.66 9.57
C ASN A 11 62.16 14.77 8.33
N ASN A 12 61.86 13.58 7.80
CA ASN A 12 60.69 13.17 7.03
C ASN A 12 59.85 14.26 6.35
N ASN A 13 60.15 14.48 5.07
CA ASN A 13 59.11 14.67 4.06
C ASN A 13 58.36 13.33 3.91
N HIS A 14 57.28 13.15 4.67
CA HIS A 14 56.25 12.17 4.31
C HIS A 14 55.25 12.90 3.40
N SER A 15 55.65 13.09 2.15
CA SER A 15 54.72 13.33 1.06
C SER A 15 53.78 12.13 1.01
N ASN A 16 52.54 12.32 1.46
CA ASN A 16 51.42 11.42 1.18
C ASN A 16 51.24 11.36 -0.34
N GLU A 17 51.98 10.48 -1.00
CA GLU A 17 51.60 9.94 -2.28
C GLU A 17 50.27 9.22 -2.06
N ILE A 18 49.19 9.85 -2.50
CA ILE A 18 47.92 9.15 -2.70
C ILE A 18 48.25 8.11 -3.76
N ASN A 19 48.40 6.85 -3.33
CA ASN A 19 48.57 5.72 -4.23
C ASN A 19 47.40 5.75 -5.23
N ASP A 20 47.69 6.11 -6.48
CA ASP A 20 46.83 5.85 -7.66
C ASP A 20 46.85 4.34 -7.98
N GLU A 21 46.68 3.50 -6.95
CA GLU A 21 46.51 2.07 -7.10
C GLU A 21 45.05 1.83 -7.53
N PRO A 22 44.80 1.10 -8.63
CA PRO A 22 43.45 0.92 -9.12
C PRO A 22 42.61 0.20 -8.06
N LEU A 23 41.59 0.88 -7.53
CA LEU A 23 40.63 0.28 -6.60
C LEU A 23 40.03 -0.99 -7.23
N ASP A 24 39.84 -2.03 -6.41
CA ASP A 24 39.13 -3.23 -6.83
C ASP A 24 37.78 -2.82 -7.49
N PRO A 25 37.51 -3.26 -8.74
CA PRO A 25 36.28 -2.95 -9.45
C PRO A 25 35.01 -3.23 -8.63
N ARG A 26 35.03 -4.21 -7.72
CA ARG A 26 33.90 -4.53 -6.82
C ARG A 26 33.68 -3.46 -5.76
N ILE A 27 34.76 -2.92 -5.19
CA ILE A 27 34.71 -1.80 -4.24
C ILE A 27 34.15 -0.56 -4.96
N GLN A 28 34.63 -0.30 -6.18
CA GLN A 28 34.14 0.82 -6.99
C GLN A 28 32.62 0.73 -7.23
N ILE A 29 32.10 -0.44 -7.62
CA ILE A 29 30.67 -0.66 -7.86
C ILE A 29 29.84 -0.41 -6.59
N GLU A 30 30.25 -0.95 -5.44
CA GLU A 30 29.48 -0.79 -4.21
C GLU A 30 29.58 0.64 -3.64
N LEU A 31 30.69 1.35 -3.85
CA LEU A 31 30.79 2.79 -3.55
C LEU A 31 29.87 3.62 -4.43
N GLU A 32 29.83 3.36 -5.74
CA GLU A 32 28.88 4.01 -6.65
C GLU A 32 27.43 3.75 -6.23
N ARG A 33 27.12 2.51 -5.84
CA ARG A 33 25.80 2.13 -5.33
C ARG A 33 25.45 2.86 -4.02
N ALA A 34 26.38 2.97 -3.08
CA ALA A 34 26.19 3.69 -1.83
C ALA A 34 26.00 5.20 -2.07
N ASN A 35 26.77 5.79 -2.99
CA ASN A 35 26.66 7.20 -3.38
C ASN A 35 25.32 7.49 -4.08
N ALA A 36 24.89 6.59 -4.98
CA ALA A 36 23.59 6.67 -5.62
C ALA A 36 22.45 6.57 -4.61
N ALA A 37 22.51 5.61 -3.68
CA ALA A 37 21.53 5.46 -2.61
C ALA A 37 21.49 6.68 -1.68
N THR A 38 22.65 7.27 -1.34
CA THR A 38 22.74 8.50 -0.53
C THR A 38 22.07 9.68 -1.23
N SER A 39 22.38 9.87 -2.52
CA SER A 39 21.77 10.92 -3.35
C SER A 39 20.25 10.74 -3.46
N GLN A 40 19.81 9.48 -3.61
CA GLN A 40 18.39 9.12 -3.64
C GLN A 40 17.70 9.43 -2.30
N ILE A 41 18.33 9.09 -1.16
CA ILE A 41 17.81 9.41 0.18
C ILE A 41 17.63 10.92 0.33
N ASN A 42 18.65 11.71 0.00
CA ASN A 42 18.60 13.18 0.14
C ASN A 42 17.46 13.80 -0.71
N ASN A 43 17.30 13.32 -1.94
CA ASN A 43 16.22 13.76 -2.82
C ASN A 43 14.84 13.37 -2.25
N LEU A 44 14.67 12.12 -1.81
CA LEU A 44 13.41 11.65 -1.25
C LEU A 44 13.07 12.36 0.07
N GLU A 45 14.05 12.65 0.93
CA GLU A 45 13.85 13.41 2.16
C GLU A 45 13.39 14.85 1.86
N THR A 46 13.96 15.49 0.83
CA THR A 46 13.50 16.80 0.35
C THR A 46 12.07 16.73 -0.19
N GLN A 47 11.74 15.69 -0.98
CA GLN A 47 10.38 15.47 -1.47
C GLN A 47 9.38 15.22 -0.35
N LEU A 48 9.78 14.49 0.70
CA LEU A 48 8.95 14.23 1.87
C LEU A 48 8.60 15.53 2.61
N ASP A 49 9.60 16.37 2.88
CA ASP A 49 9.40 17.66 3.54
C ASP A 49 8.47 18.56 2.71
N ASN A 50 8.68 18.63 1.39
CA ASN A 50 7.80 19.38 0.49
C ASN A 50 6.36 18.84 0.49
N ALA A 51 6.18 17.52 0.45
CA ALA A 51 4.86 16.89 0.49
C ALA A 51 4.14 17.13 1.83
N GLN A 52 4.87 17.07 2.95
CA GLN A 52 4.34 17.37 4.28
C GLN A 52 3.93 18.85 4.42
N LYS A 53 4.76 19.78 3.94
CA LYS A 53 4.43 21.21 3.90
C LYS A 53 3.19 21.48 3.05
N LEU A 54 3.13 20.89 1.86
CA LEU A 54 1.97 21.00 0.97
C LEU A 54 0.70 20.48 1.64
N PHE A 55 0.78 19.34 2.34
CA PHE A 55 -0.34 18.79 3.10
C PHE A 55 -0.81 19.74 4.21
N GLN A 56 0.10 20.30 5.00
CA GLN A 56 -0.25 21.24 6.07
C GLN A 56 -0.94 22.50 5.54
N ILE A 57 -0.43 23.06 4.44
CA ILE A 57 -1.03 24.22 3.78
C ILE A 57 -2.42 23.87 3.25
N SER A 58 -2.54 22.77 2.50
CA SER A 58 -3.81 22.33 1.92
C SER A 58 -4.85 22.02 3.00
N PHE A 59 -4.43 21.38 4.10
CA PHE A 59 -5.28 21.09 5.25
C PHE A 59 -5.82 22.36 5.90
N THR A 60 -4.94 23.34 6.13
CA THR A 60 -5.33 24.62 6.73
C THR A 60 -6.30 25.38 5.83
N ASN A 61 -6.00 25.45 4.53
CA ASN A 61 -6.85 26.10 3.53
C ASN A 61 -8.23 25.42 3.43
N CYS A 62 -8.27 24.09 3.38
CA CYS A 62 -9.51 23.33 3.35
C CYS A 62 -10.34 23.54 4.63
N LYS A 63 -9.70 23.50 5.80
CA LYS A 63 -10.36 23.75 7.09
C LYS A 63 -10.97 25.15 7.14
N GLN A 64 -10.23 26.17 6.71
CA GLN A 64 -10.74 27.55 6.64
C GLN A 64 -11.91 27.68 5.65
N ARG A 65 -11.77 27.12 4.44
CA ARG A 65 -12.83 27.14 3.43
C ARG A 65 -14.12 26.50 3.93
N LEU A 66 -14.02 25.33 4.55
CA LEU A 66 -15.17 24.62 5.13
C LEU A 66 -15.78 25.38 6.30
N ALA A 67 -14.97 25.99 7.17
CA ALA A 67 -15.47 26.83 8.25
C ALA A 67 -16.25 28.05 7.73
N ASN A 68 -15.76 28.69 6.67
CA ASN A 68 -16.45 29.82 6.04
C ASN A 68 -17.78 29.38 5.40
N LEU A 69 -17.80 28.26 4.68
CA LEU A 69 -19.04 27.70 4.12
C LEU A 69 -20.03 27.29 5.22
N ALA A 70 -19.56 26.72 6.33
CA ALA A 70 -20.42 26.39 7.46
C ALA A 70 -21.04 27.63 8.10
N LYS A 71 -20.28 28.73 8.22
CA LYS A 71 -20.79 30.03 8.72
C LYS A 71 -21.84 30.63 7.80
N THR A 72 -21.64 30.62 6.48
CA THR A 72 -22.58 31.21 5.52
C THR A 72 -23.87 30.40 5.38
N LEU A 73 -23.77 29.08 5.45
CA LEU A 73 -24.91 28.17 5.27
C LEU A 73 -25.67 27.90 6.58
N GLY A 74 -25.00 28.00 7.72
CA GLY A 74 -25.59 27.86 9.06
C GLY A 74 -26.20 26.48 9.30
N ARG A 75 -27.39 26.44 9.92
CA ARG A 75 -28.03 25.21 10.42
C ARG A 75 -28.41 24.18 9.35
N CYS A 76 -28.43 24.53 8.06
CA CYS A 76 -28.77 23.55 7.02
C CYS A 76 -27.68 22.48 6.85
N VAL A 77 -26.42 22.81 7.12
CA VAL A 77 -25.29 21.86 7.07
C VAL A 77 -25.46 20.77 8.13
N GLU A 78 -25.77 21.17 9.36
CA GLU A 78 -26.00 20.24 10.47
C GLU A 78 -27.25 19.38 10.25
N ARG A 79 -28.35 19.98 9.78
CA ARG A 79 -29.60 19.25 9.51
C ARG A 79 -29.50 18.26 8.36
N ALA A 80 -28.63 18.51 7.37
CA ALA A 80 -28.43 17.61 6.25
C ALA A 80 -27.45 16.47 6.56
N ARG A 81 -26.69 16.55 7.66
CA ARG A 81 -25.67 15.55 8.03
C ARG A 81 -26.17 14.10 8.02
N PRO A 82 -27.34 13.75 8.60
CA PRO A 82 -27.81 12.35 8.60
C PRO A 82 -27.98 11.75 7.20
N TYR A 83 -28.35 12.58 6.20
CA TYR A 83 -28.43 12.11 4.81
C TYR A 83 -27.04 11.77 4.25
N TYR A 84 -26.05 12.64 4.45
CA TYR A 84 -24.71 12.42 3.92
C TYR A 84 -23.97 11.28 4.63
N ASP A 85 -24.19 11.12 5.94
CA ASP A 85 -23.66 9.99 6.70
C ASP A 85 -24.29 8.67 6.21
N ALA A 86 -25.61 8.63 5.99
CA ALA A 86 -26.28 7.47 5.40
C ALA A 86 -25.83 7.19 3.96
N CYS A 87 -25.54 8.21 3.15
CA CYS A 87 -24.94 8.03 1.82
C CYS A 87 -23.57 7.34 1.89
N GLN A 88 -22.72 7.76 2.85
CA GLN A 88 -21.41 7.16 3.05
C GLN A 88 -21.55 5.69 3.47
N GLN A 89 -22.39 5.41 4.47
CA GLN A 89 -22.62 4.04 4.96
C GLN A 89 -23.21 3.13 3.87
N ALA A 90 -24.15 3.63 3.07
CA ALA A 90 -24.72 2.88 1.96
C ALA A 90 -23.66 2.57 0.89
N GLU A 91 -22.76 3.52 0.58
CA GLU A 91 -21.68 3.28 -0.38
C GLU A 91 -20.65 2.28 0.14
N GLU A 92 -20.25 2.37 1.41
CA GLU A 92 -19.37 1.40 2.06
C GLU A 92 -19.98 -0.02 2.04
N ALA A 93 -21.24 -0.15 2.47
CA ALA A 93 -21.97 -1.41 2.43
C ALA A 93 -22.15 -1.96 1.01
N ARG A 94 -22.33 -1.08 0.01
CA ARG A 94 -22.40 -1.47 -1.41
C ARG A 94 -21.10 -2.09 -1.89
N LEU A 95 -19.97 -1.46 -1.55
CA LEU A 95 -18.63 -1.95 -1.91
C LEU A 95 -18.34 -3.30 -1.25
N GLU A 96 -18.67 -3.45 0.04
CA GLU A 96 -18.53 -4.71 0.77
C GLU A 96 -19.39 -5.82 0.18
N THR A 97 -20.65 -5.52 -0.14
CA THR A 97 -21.58 -6.48 -0.78
C THR A 97 -21.05 -6.91 -2.13
N ARG A 98 -20.55 -5.97 -2.95
CA ARG A 98 -19.97 -6.30 -4.26
C ARG A 98 -18.74 -7.21 -4.11
N LYS A 99 -17.88 -6.94 -3.13
CA LYS A 99 -16.73 -7.81 -2.84
C LYS A 99 -17.18 -9.20 -2.41
N ALA A 100 -18.14 -9.29 -1.48
CA ALA A 100 -18.69 -10.57 -1.02
C ALA A 100 -19.36 -11.36 -2.17
N ALA A 101 -20.07 -10.67 -3.07
CA ALA A 101 -20.66 -11.26 -4.26
C ALA A 101 -19.59 -11.86 -5.19
N GLN A 102 -18.46 -11.16 -5.39
CA GLN A 102 -17.34 -11.65 -6.18
C GLN A 102 -16.72 -12.90 -5.54
N GLU A 103 -16.47 -12.90 -4.23
CA GLU A 103 -15.93 -14.08 -3.54
C GLU A 103 -16.89 -15.27 -3.59
N TYR A 104 -18.20 -15.03 -3.45
CA TYR A 104 -19.21 -16.07 -3.64
C TYR A 104 -19.17 -16.63 -5.07
N GLN A 105 -19.14 -15.77 -6.09
CA GLN A 105 -19.03 -16.21 -7.48
C GLN A 105 -17.77 -17.05 -7.71
N ASN A 106 -16.61 -16.60 -7.21
CA ASN A 106 -15.36 -17.36 -7.29
C ASN A 106 -15.50 -18.76 -6.64
N SER A 107 -16.18 -18.83 -5.48
CA SER A 107 -16.40 -20.10 -4.77
C SER A 107 -17.37 -21.02 -5.51
N VAL A 108 -18.39 -20.46 -6.17
CA VAL A 108 -19.31 -21.20 -7.03
C VAL A 108 -18.56 -21.78 -8.23
N GLU A 109 -17.74 -20.97 -8.91
CA GLU A 109 -16.93 -21.41 -10.04
C GLU A 109 -15.98 -22.55 -9.62
N LEU A 110 -15.29 -22.41 -8.50
CA LEU A 110 -14.39 -23.44 -7.97
C LEU A 110 -15.11 -24.77 -7.68
N TYR A 111 -16.32 -24.72 -7.13
CA TYR A 111 -17.14 -25.91 -6.90
C TYR A 111 -17.54 -26.60 -8.21
N HIS A 112 -17.91 -25.83 -9.25
CA HIS A 112 -18.23 -26.40 -10.56
C HIS A 112 -16.99 -27.05 -11.19
N THR A 113 -15.84 -26.38 -11.17
CA THR A 113 -14.57 -26.98 -11.64
C THR A 113 -14.21 -28.25 -10.87
N ALA A 114 -14.45 -28.31 -9.56
CA ALA A 114 -14.23 -29.53 -8.76
C ALA A 114 -15.14 -30.68 -9.20
N LYS A 115 -16.42 -30.40 -9.51
CA LYS A 115 -17.36 -31.39 -10.07
C LYS A 115 -16.97 -31.88 -11.45
N GLU A 116 -16.56 -30.97 -12.34
CA GLU A 116 -16.05 -31.35 -13.66
C GLU A 116 -14.82 -32.25 -13.56
N ASN A 117 -13.90 -31.94 -12.64
CA ASN A 117 -12.74 -32.78 -12.35
C ASN A 117 -13.12 -34.16 -11.83
N LEU A 118 -14.17 -34.27 -11.01
CA LEU A 118 -14.67 -35.56 -10.55
C LEU A 118 -15.12 -36.42 -11.72
N ILE A 119 -15.93 -35.87 -12.62
CA ILE A 119 -16.42 -36.58 -13.81
C ILE A 119 -15.24 -37.08 -14.66
N LEU A 120 -14.21 -36.24 -14.86
CA LEU A 120 -13.00 -36.65 -15.60
C LEU A 120 -12.23 -37.76 -14.87
N ALA A 121 -12.11 -37.68 -13.55
CA ALA A 121 -11.43 -38.69 -12.73
C ALA A 121 -12.18 -40.03 -12.72
N GLU A 122 -13.51 -40.02 -12.59
CA GLU A 122 -14.37 -41.20 -12.66
C GLU A 122 -14.28 -41.89 -14.02
N ASN A 123 -14.29 -41.12 -15.11
CA ASN A 123 -14.07 -41.65 -16.46
C ASN A 123 -12.70 -42.31 -16.61
N LYS A 124 -11.64 -41.76 -15.99
CA LYS A 124 -10.30 -42.36 -16.02
C LYS A 124 -10.19 -43.62 -15.17
N LEU A 125 -10.84 -43.63 -14.00
CA LEU A 125 -10.93 -44.81 -13.15
C LEU A 125 -11.66 -45.95 -13.86
N SER A 126 -12.78 -45.66 -14.54
CA SER A 126 -13.51 -46.67 -15.33
C SER A 126 -12.68 -47.29 -16.47
N ASN A 127 -11.63 -46.61 -16.94
CA ASN A 127 -10.73 -47.09 -17.99
C ASN A 127 -9.44 -47.70 -17.43
N SER A 128 -9.16 -47.55 -16.13
CA SER A 128 -7.97 -48.07 -15.46
C SER A 128 -8.21 -48.29 -13.96
N ASP A 129 -8.35 -49.56 -13.56
CA ASP A 129 -8.53 -49.96 -12.16
C ASP A 129 -7.20 -49.89 -11.38
N ASN A 130 -6.65 -48.68 -11.20
CA ASN A 130 -5.46 -48.45 -10.40
C ASN A 130 -5.81 -47.70 -9.11
N ILE A 131 -5.20 -48.13 -8.00
CA ILE A 131 -5.34 -47.57 -6.65
C ILE A 131 -5.07 -46.05 -6.66
N THR A 132 -4.14 -45.58 -7.50
CA THR A 132 -3.81 -44.16 -7.65
C THR A 132 -5.00 -43.31 -8.11
N TRP A 133 -5.85 -43.83 -9.00
CA TRP A 133 -7.05 -43.12 -9.46
C TRP A 133 -8.17 -43.15 -8.42
N GLN A 134 -8.26 -44.23 -7.63
CA GLN A 134 -9.21 -44.30 -6.51
C GLN A 134 -8.86 -43.27 -5.43
N GLU A 135 -7.59 -43.16 -5.06
CA GLU A 135 -7.10 -42.13 -4.13
C GLU A 135 -7.34 -40.71 -4.68
N TYR A 136 -7.12 -40.49 -5.98
CA TYR A 136 -7.38 -39.22 -6.64
C TYR A 136 -8.87 -38.83 -6.64
N VAL A 137 -9.76 -39.77 -6.93
CA VAL A 137 -11.23 -39.55 -6.84
C VAL A 137 -11.63 -39.22 -5.39
N ASN A 138 -11.10 -39.94 -4.40
CA ASN A 138 -11.35 -39.65 -2.99
C ASN A 138 -10.88 -38.24 -2.61
N HIS A 139 -9.71 -37.81 -3.10
CA HIS A 139 -9.22 -36.45 -2.91
C HIS A 139 -10.15 -35.39 -3.53
N ILE A 140 -10.63 -35.62 -4.76
CA ILE A 140 -11.57 -34.71 -5.42
C ILE A 140 -12.89 -34.65 -4.65
N ASN A 141 -13.41 -35.79 -4.18
CA ASN A 141 -14.63 -35.83 -3.37
C ASN A 141 -14.50 -35.01 -2.08
N MET A 142 -13.38 -35.14 -1.37
CA MET A 142 -13.09 -34.29 -0.21
C MET A 142 -13.03 -32.81 -0.59
N LYS A 143 -12.44 -32.47 -1.74
CA LYS A 143 -12.37 -31.11 -2.26
C LYS A 143 -13.76 -30.57 -2.67
N ILE A 144 -14.65 -31.39 -3.22
CA ILE A 144 -16.03 -31.00 -3.51
C ILE A 144 -16.76 -30.66 -2.22
N ILE A 145 -16.64 -31.50 -1.19
CA ILE A 145 -17.26 -31.23 0.12
C ILE A 145 -16.75 -29.90 0.70
N GLN A 146 -15.44 -29.66 0.65
CA GLN A 146 -14.84 -28.41 1.14
C GLN A 146 -15.34 -27.19 0.35
N THR A 147 -15.30 -27.26 -0.98
CA THR A 147 -15.73 -26.15 -1.85
C THR A 147 -17.23 -25.89 -1.76
N GLU A 148 -18.04 -26.91 -1.46
CA GLU A 148 -19.46 -26.77 -1.17
C GLU A 148 -19.72 -26.03 0.15
N GLN A 149 -18.96 -26.38 1.20
CA GLN A 149 -19.01 -25.67 2.48
C GLN A 149 -18.57 -24.21 2.35
N ASP A 150 -17.47 -23.95 1.64
CA ASP A 150 -17.00 -22.59 1.38
C ASP A 150 -18.02 -21.79 0.57
N LYS A 151 -18.64 -22.39 -0.46
CA LYS A 151 -19.72 -21.77 -1.25
C LYS A 151 -20.87 -21.34 -0.35
N LEU A 152 -21.35 -22.21 0.52
CA LEU A 152 -22.44 -21.91 1.47
C LEU A 152 -22.04 -20.79 2.44
N ARG A 153 -20.79 -20.80 2.95
CA ARG A 153 -20.30 -19.73 3.82
C ARG A 153 -20.29 -18.38 3.11
N TYR A 154 -19.76 -18.32 1.88
CA TYR A 154 -19.71 -17.07 1.13
C TYR A 154 -21.10 -16.58 0.71
N GLU A 155 -22.03 -17.49 0.46
CA GLU A 155 -23.45 -17.16 0.22
C GLU A 155 -24.07 -16.43 1.41
N GLN A 156 -23.89 -16.98 2.62
CA GLN A 156 -24.40 -16.38 3.86
C GLN A 156 -23.78 -14.99 4.11
N ILE A 157 -22.47 -14.84 3.90
CA ILE A 157 -21.79 -13.55 4.04
C ILE A 157 -22.33 -12.54 3.04
N HIS A 158 -22.49 -12.93 1.77
CA HIS A 158 -23.06 -12.06 0.74
C HIS A 158 -24.51 -11.66 1.06
N GLU A 159 -25.32 -12.58 1.56
CA GLU A 159 -26.70 -12.30 1.96
C GLU A 159 -26.77 -11.33 3.14
N GLU A 160 -25.93 -11.54 4.16
CA GLU A 160 -25.84 -10.65 5.32
C GLU A 160 -25.42 -9.23 4.90
N LYS A 161 -24.36 -9.10 4.09
CA LYS A 161 -23.90 -7.80 3.59
C LYS A 161 -24.95 -7.12 2.71
N SER A 162 -25.67 -7.88 1.89
CA SER A 162 -26.79 -7.38 1.09
C SER A 162 -27.91 -6.80 1.96
N LYS A 163 -28.25 -7.45 3.08
CA LYS A 163 -29.25 -6.94 4.03
C LYS A 163 -28.84 -5.59 4.63
N PHE A 164 -27.59 -5.47 5.09
CA PHE A 164 -27.07 -4.20 5.59
C PHE A 164 -27.11 -3.09 4.54
N TYR A 165 -26.69 -3.40 3.29
CA TYR A 165 -26.77 -2.42 2.20
C TYR A 165 -28.21 -1.95 1.96
N GLN A 166 -29.18 -2.88 1.93
CA GLN A 166 -30.60 -2.53 1.77
C GLN A 166 -31.10 -1.64 2.92
N GLU A 167 -30.71 -1.91 4.16
CA GLU A 167 -31.09 -1.10 5.32
C GLU A 167 -30.56 0.34 5.21
N TYR A 168 -29.26 0.50 4.94
CA TYR A 168 -28.67 1.84 4.78
C TYR A 168 -29.25 2.60 3.58
N GLU A 169 -29.56 1.89 2.50
CA GLU A 169 -30.20 2.47 1.33
C GLU A 169 -31.61 2.98 1.64
N GLN A 170 -32.39 2.23 2.42
CA GLN A 170 -33.70 2.68 2.90
C GLN A 170 -33.60 3.91 3.80
N GLN A 171 -32.62 3.94 4.71
CA GLN A 171 -32.36 5.10 5.56
C GLN A 171 -31.97 6.33 4.72
N ARG A 172 -31.10 6.16 3.73
CA ARG A 172 -30.71 7.21 2.78
C ARG A 172 -31.92 7.79 2.05
N ILE A 173 -32.79 6.95 1.51
CA ILE A 173 -34.01 7.38 0.81
C ILE A 173 -34.95 8.13 1.77
N LYS A 174 -35.13 7.63 3.00
CA LYS A 174 -35.95 8.28 4.03
C LYS A 174 -35.42 9.67 4.38
N HIS A 175 -34.11 9.81 4.58
CA HIS A 175 -33.48 11.10 4.83
C HIS A 175 -33.58 12.03 3.62
N TYR A 176 -33.38 11.53 2.40
CA TYR A 176 -33.50 12.33 1.18
C TYR A 176 -34.89 12.96 1.04
N ARG A 177 -35.95 12.16 1.26
CA ARG A 177 -37.35 12.62 1.18
C ARG A 177 -37.70 13.66 2.24
N SER A 178 -37.21 13.47 3.47
CA SER A 178 -37.55 14.37 4.60
C SER A 178 -36.71 15.65 4.64
N LEU A 179 -35.49 15.64 4.07
CA LEU A 179 -34.52 16.71 4.20
C LEU A 179 -34.16 17.41 2.87
N THR A 180 -34.92 17.19 1.79
CA THR A 180 -34.60 17.64 0.43
C THR A 180 -34.12 19.10 0.37
N ARG A 181 -34.87 20.04 0.97
CA ARG A 181 -34.51 21.46 0.99
C ARG A 181 -33.20 21.76 1.73
N MET A 182 -32.93 21.04 2.83
CA MET A 182 -31.67 21.21 3.58
C MET A 182 -30.50 20.67 2.77
N ILE A 183 -30.65 19.49 2.16
CA ILE A 183 -29.65 18.86 1.29
C ILE A 183 -29.27 19.78 0.13
N THR A 184 -30.26 20.35 -0.57
CA THR A 184 -29.99 21.28 -1.68
C THR A 184 -29.19 22.50 -1.23
N LYS A 185 -29.54 23.08 -0.08
CA LYS A 185 -28.84 24.26 0.47
C LYS A 185 -27.44 23.93 0.98
N SER A 186 -27.24 22.77 1.60
CA SER A 186 -25.95 22.36 2.15
C SER A 186 -25.00 21.77 1.11
N LYS A 187 -25.48 21.44 -0.09
CA LYS A 187 -24.69 20.80 -1.17
C LYS A 187 -23.33 21.45 -1.42
N PRO A 188 -23.19 22.79 -1.51
CA PRO A 188 -21.87 23.41 -1.73
C PRO A 188 -20.83 23.09 -0.64
N TYR A 189 -21.28 22.94 0.61
CA TYR A 189 -20.40 22.55 1.72
C TYR A 189 -19.93 21.10 1.56
N PHE A 190 -20.85 20.17 1.31
CA PHE A 190 -20.50 18.74 1.22
C PHE A 190 -19.69 18.43 -0.05
N ASP A 191 -19.97 19.10 -1.18
CA ASP A 191 -19.15 18.99 -2.38
C ASP A 191 -17.72 19.54 -2.14
N ALA A 192 -17.60 20.66 -1.43
CA ALA A 192 -16.30 21.22 -1.05
C ALA A 192 -15.55 20.33 -0.05
N LYS A 193 -16.27 19.68 0.87
CA LYS A 193 -15.73 18.74 1.86
C LYS A 193 -15.20 17.49 1.16
N PHE A 194 -15.99 16.89 0.28
CA PHE A 194 -15.58 15.71 -0.49
C PHE A 194 -14.32 15.96 -1.32
N LYS A 195 -14.23 17.11 -2.02
CA LYS A 195 -13.03 17.49 -2.77
C LYS A 195 -11.80 17.64 -1.86
N ALA A 196 -11.98 18.29 -0.71
CA ALA A 196 -10.90 18.47 0.27
C ALA A 196 -10.44 17.12 0.85
N GLU A 197 -11.36 16.24 1.21
CA GLU A 197 -11.04 14.90 1.74
C GLU A 197 -10.26 14.06 0.72
N ASN A 198 -10.66 14.07 -0.55
CA ASN A 198 -9.93 13.36 -1.61
C ASN A 198 -8.54 13.95 -1.85
N GLU A 199 -8.41 15.27 -1.91
CA GLU A 199 -7.10 15.92 -2.09
C GLU A 199 -6.15 15.57 -0.92
N LEU A 200 -6.62 15.70 0.31
CA LEU A 200 -5.85 15.38 1.51
C LEU A 200 -5.50 13.88 1.60
N LYS A 201 -6.42 12.99 1.18
CA LYS A 201 -6.15 11.56 1.10
C LYS A 201 -5.04 11.26 0.10
N ASN A 202 -5.09 11.84 -1.09
CA ASN A 202 -4.06 11.65 -2.12
C ASN A 202 -2.69 12.15 -1.65
N GLN A 203 -2.65 13.31 -0.99
CA GLN A 203 -1.42 13.86 -0.41
C GLN A 203 -0.86 12.96 0.70
N LYS A 204 -1.72 12.38 1.56
CA LYS A 204 -1.30 11.39 2.57
C LYS A 204 -0.71 10.14 1.94
N CYS A 205 -1.37 9.56 0.93
CA CYS A 205 -0.83 8.40 0.20
C CYS A 205 0.54 8.74 -0.41
N ARG A 206 0.70 9.93 -1.01
CA ARG A 206 2.00 10.37 -1.53
C ARG A 206 3.08 10.46 -0.46
N ILE A 207 2.74 10.96 0.74
CA ILE A 207 3.67 11.01 1.88
C ILE A 207 4.09 9.59 2.27
N GLU A 208 3.13 8.66 2.40
CA GLU A 208 3.38 7.26 2.72
C GLU A 208 4.27 6.58 1.67
N ASP A 209 4.01 6.81 0.38
CA ASP A 209 4.82 6.27 -0.72
C ASP A 209 6.27 6.76 -0.66
N VAL A 210 6.48 8.06 -0.41
CA VAL A 210 7.83 8.64 -0.29
C VAL A 210 8.54 8.11 0.96
N GLN A 211 7.84 7.98 2.09
CA GLN A 211 8.39 7.37 3.30
C GLN A 211 8.83 5.92 3.05
N ASN A 212 8.00 5.13 2.38
CA ASN A 212 8.33 3.76 1.99
C ASN A 212 9.54 3.73 1.04
N ALA A 213 9.63 4.65 0.07
CA ALA A 213 10.78 4.76 -0.82
C ALA A 213 12.08 5.10 -0.04
N ILE A 214 12.03 5.98 0.96
CA ILE A 214 13.18 6.29 1.82
C ILE A 214 13.62 5.04 2.58
N ILE A 215 12.67 4.27 3.14
CA ILE A 215 12.98 3.02 3.84
C ILE A 215 13.71 2.05 2.90
N GLN A 216 13.26 1.90 1.66
CA GLN A 216 13.92 1.03 0.69
C GLN A 216 15.31 1.55 0.29
N ALA A 217 15.46 2.85 0.02
CA ALA A 217 16.76 3.44 -0.30
C ALA A 217 17.78 3.28 0.86
N LYS A 218 17.33 3.43 2.11
CA LYS A 218 18.16 3.17 3.30
C LYS A 218 18.55 1.70 3.43
N LYS A 219 17.68 0.75 3.04
CA LYS A 219 18.05 -0.67 2.96
C LYS A 219 19.11 -0.92 1.89
N THR A 220 18.97 -0.33 0.71
CA THR A 220 19.97 -0.45 -0.36
C THR A 220 21.32 0.12 0.05
N TYR A 221 21.34 1.28 0.72
CA TYR A 221 22.55 1.88 1.26
C TYR A 221 23.26 0.95 2.27
N ARG A 222 22.50 0.41 3.24
CA ARG A 222 23.04 -0.54 4.23
C ARG A 222 23.58 -1.82 3.57
N ALA A 223 22.90 -2.34 2.56
CA ALA A 223 23.38 -3.51 1.83
C ALA A 223 24.71 -3.22 1.10
N ALA A 224 24.86 -2.04 0.50
CA ALA A 224 26.11 -1.64 -0.14
C ALA A 224 27.25 -1.52 0.88
N LEU A 225 27.00 -0.94 2.06
CA LEU A 225 28.01 -0.85 3.13
C LEU A 225 28.44 -2.23 3.66
N ASN A 226 27.49 -3.15 3.88
CA ASN A 226 27.81 -4.50 4.32
C ASN A 226 28.63 -5.26 3.26
N ASN A 227 28.33 -5.06 1.97
CA ASN A 227 29.09 -5.66 0.89
C ASN A 227 30.52 -5.09 0.84
N LEU A 228 30.68 -3.78 1.06
CA LEU A 228 32.01 -3.15 1.15
C LEU A 228 32.83 -3.69 2.33
N GLU A 229 32.21 -3.87 3.49
CA GLU A 229 32.83 -4.49 4.66
C GLU A 229 33.31 -5.91 4.34
N GLN A 230 32.46 -6.73 3.72
CA GLN A 230 32.82 -8.09 3.33
C GLN A 230 33.97 -8.11 2.31
N ILE A 231 33.94 -7.25 1.28
CA ILE A 231 35.04 -7.16 0.31
C ILE A 231 36.33 -6.70 1.01
N SER A 232 36.23 -5.75 1.95
CA SER A 232 37.40 -5.31 2.72
C SER A 232 37.99 -6.44 3.57
N ASP A 233 37.16 -7.28 4.19
CA ASP A 233 37.60 -8.44 4.97
C ASP A 233 38.23 -9.54 4.08
N GLU A 234 37.76 -9.69 2.84
CA GLU A 234 38.33 -10.61 1.84
C GLU A 234 39.68 -10.13 1.28
N VAL A 235 39.88 -8.81 1.16
CA VAL A 235 41.14 -8.20 0.69
C VAL A 235 42.20 -8.13 1.79
N ASN A 236 41.78 -7.99 3.05
CA ASN A 236 42.66 -7.84 4.21
C ASN A 236 43.09 -9.16 4.87
N ASN A 237 42.50 -10.31 4.49
CA ASN A 237 42.88 -11.66 4.91
C ASN A 237 43.61 -12.42 3.80
#